data_AF-A0A847J1Q7-F1
#
_entry.id   AF-A0A847J1Q7-F1
#
_cell.length_a   1.000
_cell.length_b   1.000
_cell.length_c   1.000
_cell.angle_alpha   90.00
_cell.angle_beta   90.00
_cell.angle_gamma   90.00
#
_symmetry.space_group_name_H-M   'P 1'
#
loop_
_entity.id
_entity.type
_entity.pdbx_description
1 polymer ?
#
loop_
_entity_poly.entity_id
_entity_poly.type
_entity_poly.pdbx_seq_one_letter_code
_entity_poly.pdbx_strand_id
1 'polypeptide(L)' 'MRNFIFLFTMWLGAVVAVVSFWVWIGTLLIWKIFAVTGASSLIYPSFWIMICGAVVTLTSLLIGYLVVAK' A
#
# COMPACT_ATOMS: atom_id res chain seq x y z
N MET A 1 -17.40 -2.32 -18.40
CA MET A 1 -15.95 -2.53 -18.21
C MET A 1 -15.29 -1.46 -17.34
N ARG A 2 -15.59 -0.17 -17.52
CA ARG A 2 -14.97 0.94 -16.74
C ARG A 2 -15.10 0.81 -15.21
N ASN A 3 -16.27 0.41 -14.70
CA ASN A 3 -16.49 0.19 -13.26
C ASN A 3 -15.71 -1.01 -12.70
N PHE A 4 -15.45 -2.02 -13.53
CA PHE A 4 -14.69 -3.20 -13.11
C PHE A 4 -13.21 -2.84 -12.93
N ILE A 5 -12.63 -2.11 -13.89
CA ILE A 5 -11.24 -1.62 -13.82
C ILE A 5 -11.04 -0.77 -12.56
N PHE A 6 -12.01 0.09 -12.26
CA PHE A 6 -12.01 0.95 -11.08
C PHE A 6 -11.99 0.18 -9.75
N LEU A 7 -12.92 -0.76 -9.59
CA LEU A 7 -13.00 -1.59 -8.39
C LEU A 7 -11.73 -2.45 -8.24
N PHE A 8 -11.21 -2.92 -9.37
CA PHE A 8 -9.98 -3.71 -9.40
C PHE A 8 -8.76 -2.90 -8.97
N THR A 9 -8.57 -1.67 -9.45
CA THR A 9 -7.44 -0.81 -9.04
C THR A 9 -7.53 -0.39 -7.57
N MET A 10 -8.75 -0.14 -7.07
CA MET A 10 -8.97 0.14 -5.65
C MET A 10 -8.62 -1.08 -4.79
N TRP A 11 -9.08 -2.27 -5.16
CA TRP A 11 -8.74 -3.51 -4.46
C TRP A 11 -7.23 -3.78 -4.46
N LEU A 12 -6.59 -3.62 -5.62
CA LEU A 12 -5.14 -3.83 -5.76
C LEU A 12 -4.33 -2.85 -4.92
N GLY A 13 -4.69 -1.56 -4.91
CA GLY A 13 -4.06 -0.54 -4.06
C GLY A 13 -4.20 -0.86 -2.56
N ALA A 14 -5.40 -1.31 -2.14
CA ALA A 14 -5.65 -1.73 -0.77
C ALA A 14 -4.81 -2.97 -0.38
N VAL A 15 -4.74 -3.98 -1.24
CA VAL A 15 -3.93 -5.19 -1.00
C VAL A 15 -2.45 -4.83 -0.89
N VAL A 16 -1.92 -4.00 -1.79
CA VAL A 16 -0.53 -3.55 -1.76
C VAL A 16 -0.22 -2.80 -0.46
N ALA A 17 -1.11 -1.91 -0.02
CA ALA A 17 -0.95 -1.19 1.24
C ALA A 17 -0.94 -2.13 2.46
N VAL A 18 -1.88 -3.09 2.53
CA VAL A 18 -1.98 -4.04 3.65
C VAL A 18 -0.78 -4.97 3.70
N VAL A 19 -0.38 -5.55 2.57
CA VAL A 19 0.79 -6.45 2.52
C VAL A 19 2.06 -5.69 2.90
N SER A 20 2.24 -4.47 2.36
CA SER A 20 3.41 -3.64 2.68
C SER A 20 3.44 -3.20 4.14
N PHE A 21 2.28 -2.93 4.74
CA PHE A 21 2.17 -2.65 6.17
C PHE A 21 2.65 -3.83 7.03
N TRP A 22 2.26 -5.06 6.69
CA TRP A 22 2.72 -6.25 7.42
C TRP A 22 4.22 -6.52 7.26
N VAL A 23 4.77 -6.29 6.06
CA VAL A 23 6.22 -6.38 5.82
C VAL A 23 6.97 -5.32 6.62
N TRP A 24 6.44 -4.09 6.64
CA TRP A 24 7.03 -2.97 7.38
C TRP A 24 7.00 -3.21 8.90
N ILE A 25 5.86 -3.62 9.46
CA ILE A 25 5.74 -3.87 10.91
C ILE A 25 6.53 -5.11 11.33
N GLY A 26 6.55 -6.17 10.51
CA GLY A 26 7.34 -7.36 10.75
C GLY A 26 8.84 -7.04 10.79
N THR A 27 9.33 -6.25 9.83
CA THR A 27 10.72 -5.81 9.83
C THR A 27 11.06 -4.88 11.00
N LEU A 28 10.15 -4.01 11.44
CA LEU A 28 10.34 -3.19 12.65
C LEU A 28 10.39 -4.00 13.96
N LEU A 29 9.52 -5.01 14.10
CA LEU A 29 9.51 -5.89 15.27
C LEU A 29 10.79 -6.73 15.35
N ILE A 30 11.30 -7.15 14.20
CA ILE A 30 12.53 -7.93 14.06
C ILE A 30 13.79 -7.03 14.15
N TRP A 31 13.68 -5.72 13.88
CA TRP A 31 14.81 -4.78 13.84
C TRP A 31 15.58 -4.68 15.17
N LYS A 32 14.91 -4.84 16.33
CA LYS A 32 15.61 -4.89 17.63
C LYS A 32 16.46 -6.15 17.80
N ILE A 33 16.14 -7.24 17.11
CA ILE A 33 16.89 -8.51 17.10
C ILE A 33 18.04 -8.42 16.08
N PHE A 34 17.83 -7.71 14.97
CA PHE A 34 18.78 -7.56 13.86
C PHE A 34 19.22 -6.10 13.70
N ALA A 35 19.80 -5.50 14.74
CA ALA A 35 20.44 -4.17 14.67
C ALA A 35 21.65 -4.12 13.69
N VAL A 36 21.97 -5.23 13.04
CA VAL A 36 23.17 -5.46 12.25
C VAL A 36 22.79 -5.44 10.76
N THR A 37 22.89 -4.25 10.15
CA THR A 37 23.17 -4.02 8.71
C THR A 37 22.17 -4.42 7.61
N GLY A 38 21.08 -5.15 7.88
CA GLY A 38 20.18 -5.64 6.80
C GLY A 38 18.73 -5.18 6.82
N ALA A 39 18.19 -4.75 7.96
CA ALA A 39 16.74 -4.48 8.08
C ALA A 39 16.33 -3.12 7.51
N SER A 40 17.22 -2.12 7.52
CA SER A 40 16.94 -0.77 7.01
C SER A 40 16.65 -0.75 5.51
N SER A 41 17.28 -1.65 4.74
CA SER A 41 17.04 -1.80 3.30
C SER A 41 15.68 -2.41 2.95
N LEU A 42 14.95 -2.96 3.94
CA LEU A 42 13.60 -3.51 3.77
C LEU A 42 12.53 -2.59 4.37
N ILE A 43 12.81 -1.93 5.50
CA ILE A 43 11.88 -1.02 6.18
C ILE A 43 11.58 0.22 5.32
N TYR A 44 12.60 0.86 4.74
CA TYR A 44 12.39 2.06 3.93
C TYR A 44 11.55 1.80 2.67
N PRO A 45 11.88 0.82 1.80
CA PRO A 45 11.09 0.58 0.60
C PRO A 45 9.69 0.04 0.93
N SER A 46 9.51 -0.82 1.93
CA SER A 46 8.17 -1.30 2.32
C SER A 46 7.26 -0.16 2.77
N PHE A 47 7.79 0.83 3.48
CA PHE A 47 7.05 2.03 3.86
C PHE A 47 6.59 2.86 2.64
N TRP A 48 7.47 3.07 1.66
CA TRP A 48 7.12 3.82 0.45
C TRP A 48 6.13 3.07 -0.44
N ILE A 49 6.24 1.74 -0.55
CA ILE A 49 5.28 0.91 -1.28
C ILE A 49 3.90 0.98 -0.61
N MET A 50 3.84 1.00 0.72
CA MET A 50 2.60 1.20 1.48
C MET A 50 1.95 2.56 1.16
N ILE A 51 2.73 3.65 1.14
CA ILE A 51 2.23 4.98 0.78
C ILE A 51 1.70 5.00 -0.66
N CYS A 52 2.45 4.45 -1.61
CA CYS A 52 2.00 4.35 -3.00
C CYS A 52 0.69 3.56 -3.13
N GLY A 53 0.56 2.43 -2.41
CA GLY A 53 -0.67 1.67 -2.32
C GLY A 53 -1.84 2.52 -1.83
N ALA A 54 -1.66 3.23 -0.71
CA ALA A 54 -2.69 4.11 -0.14
C ALA A 54 -3.11 5.25 -1.08
N VAL A 55 -2.15 5.87 -1.79
CA VAL A 55 -2.43 6.92 -2.77
C VAL A 55 -3.25 6.38 -3.95
N VAL A 56 -2.94 5.18 -4.44
CA VAL A 56 -3.71 4.53 -5.51
C VAL A 56 -5.14 4.21 -5.04
N THR A 57 -5.32 3.79 -3.79
CA THR A 57 -6.65 3.55 -3.21
C THR A 57 -7.46 4.84 -3.08
N LEU A 58 -6.84 5.93 -2.62
CA LEU A 58 -7.49 7.24 -2.45
C LEU A 58 -7.85 7.90 -3.78
N THR A 59 -6.93 7.87 -4.74
CA THR A 59 -7.18 8.42 -6.09
C THR A 59 -8.25 7.63 -6.82
N SER A 60 -8.26 6.30 -6.66
CA SER A 60 -9.39 5.49 -7.09
C SER A 60 -10.66 5.97 -6.39
N LEU A 61 -10.75 5.96 -5.07
CA LEU A 61 -11.99 6.35 -4.36
C LEU A 61 -12.56 7.72 -4.81
N LEU A 62 -11.71 8.72 -5.03
CA LEU A 62 -12.09 10.03 -5.59
C LEU A 62 -12.65 9.93 -7.02
N ILE A 63 -11.99 9.20 -7.92
CA ILE A 63 -12.48 8.97 -9.29
C ILE A 63 -13.82 8.24 -9.27
N GLY A 64 -14.00 7.27 -8.38
CA GLY A 64 -15.26 6.54 -8.23
C GLY A 64 -16.41 7.45 -7.82
N TYR A 65 -16.17 8.34 -6.85
CA TYR A 65 -17.15 9.34 -6.43
C TYR A 65 -17.55 10.27 -7.59
N LEU A 66 -16.57 10.77 -8.36
CA LEU A 66 -16.83 11.65 -9.50
C LEU A 66 -17.56 10.97 -10.67
N VAL A 67 -17.37 9.66 -10.84
CA VAL A 67 -18.04 8.87 -11.89
C VAL A 67 -19.46 8.49 -11.48
N VAL A 68 -19.73 8.26 -10.20
CA VAL A 68 -21.06 7.90 -9.67
C VAL A 68 -21.93 9.14 -9.41
N ALA A 69 -21.34 10.30 -9.13
CA ALA A 69 -22.06 11.56 -8.92
C ALA A 69 -22.55 12.24 -10.22
N LYS A 70 -22.28 11.65 -11.39
CA LYS A 70 -22.81 12.06 -12.70
C LYS A 70 -23.87 11.08 -13.18
#